data_AF-A0A3E0CPK9-F1
#
_entry.id   AF-A0A3E0CPK9-F1
#
_cell.length_a   1.000
_cell.length_b   1.000
_cell.length_c   1.000
_cell.angle_alpha   90.00
_cell.angle_beta   90.00
_cell.angle_gamma   90.00
#
_symmetry.space_group_name_H-M   'P 1'
#
loop_
_entity.id
_entity.type
_entity.pdbx_description
1 polymer ?
#
loop_
_entity_poly.entity_id
_entity_poly.type
_entity_poly.pdbx_seq_one_letter_code
_entity_poly.pdbx_strand_id
1 'polypeptide(L)'
;MKKVVPMKVRQPIAWLAGADPDSVAVFLDSYADSDESGEIREVFISSEPWTHETDCSLGIRHEDRYPGHPRADDDCHDVAETREHLVVISNGSTNLIYNGVV
;
A
#
# COMPACT_ATOMS: atom_id res chain seq x y z
N MET A 1 4.34 28.58 0.92
CA MET A 1 4.14 27.33 0.16
C MET A 1 5.46 26.57 0.15
N LYS A 2 5.51 25.32 0.65
CA LYS A 2 6.72 24.48 0.51
C LYS A 2 6.89 24.16 -0.97
N LYS A 3 8.09 24.40 -1.52
CA LYS A 3 8.41 24.04 -2.90
C LYS A 3 8.48 22.52 -2.98
N VAL A 4 7.53 21.89 -3.65
CA VAL A 4 7.60 20.45 -3.96
C VAL A 4 8.66 20.29 -5.04
N VAL A 5 9.69 19.51 -4.74
CA VAL A 5 10.73 19.15 -5.71
C VAL A 5 10.28 17.82 -6.32
N PRO A 6 10.08 17.74 -7.65
CA PRO A 6 9.65 16.51 -8.29
C PRO A 6 10.59 15.36 -7.97
N MET A 7 10.02 14.23 -7.56
CA MET A 7 10.80 13.04 -7.30
C MET A 7 11.43 12.53 -8.60
N LYS A 8 12.75 12.42 -8.63
CA LYS A 8 13.48 11.86 -9.77
C LYS A 8 13.52 10.34 -9.63
N VAL A 9 13.47 9.63 -10.76
CA VAL A 9 13.51 8.16 -10.86
C VAL A 9 14.57 7.49 -9.97
N ARG A 10 15.74 8.11 -9.81
CA ARG A 10 16.82 7.59 -8.93
C ARG A 10 16.40 7.43 -7.46
N GLN A 11 15.46 8.24 -6.98
CA GLN A 11 15.02 8.24 -5.58
C GLN A 11 14.17 7.00 -5.24
N PRO A 12 13.05 6.71 -5.94
CA PRO A 12 12.29 5.50 -5.69
C PRO A 12 13.11 4.25 -5.98
N ILE A 13 13.97 4.23 -7.00
CA ILE A 13 14.89 3.10 -7.22
C ILE A 13 15.78 2.86 -6.00
N ALA A 14 16.39 3.90 -5.44
CA ALA A 14 17.25 3.76 -4.27
C ALA A 14 16.49 3.27 -3.02
N TRP A 15 15.22 3.68 -2.86
CA TRP A 15 14.37 3.22 -1.76
C TRP A 15 13.92 1.77 -1.93
N LEU A 16 13.45 1.42 -3.13
CA LEU A 16 13.01 0.07 -3.47
C LEU A 16 14.15 -0.95 -3.47
N ALA A 17 15.39 -0.52 -3.73
CA ALA A 17 16.56 -1.39 -3.65
C ALA A 17 16.79 -1.99 -2.26
N GLY A 18 16.26 -1.38 -1.21
CA GLY A 18 16.30 -1.90 0.16
C GLY A 18 15.03 -2.64 0.61
N ALA A 19 13.98 -2.68 -0.23
CA ALA A 19 12.76 -3.41 0.09
C ALA A 19 12.96 -4.92 -0.13
N ASP A 20 12.16 -5.73 0.55
CA ASP A 20 12.05 -7.16 0.25
C ASP A 20 11.51 -7.33 -1.19
N PRO A 21 12.24 -8.02 -2.08
CA PRO A 21 11.85 -8.19 -3.48
C PRO A 21 10.53 -8.94 -3.68
N ASP A 22 10.07 -9.70 -2.68
CA ASP A 22 8.79 -10.42 -2.73
C ASP A 22 7.62 -9.59 -2.17
N SER A 23 7.88 -8.34 -1.76
CA SER A 23 6.81 -7.41 -1.33
C SER A 23 5.89 -7.03 -2.47
N VAL A 24 4.60 -6.93 -2.19
CA VAL A 24 3.62 -6.44 -3.16
C VAL A 24 3.68 -4.91 -3.24
N ALA A 25 3.90 -4.38 -4.44
CA ALA A 25 3.86 -2.95 -4.70
C ALA A 25 2.42 -2.49 -4.95
N VAL A 26 1.93 -1.57 -4.11
CA VAL A 26 0.58 -1.01 -4.21
C VAL A 26 0.63 0.50 -4.38
N PHE A 27 -0.32 1.05 -5.12
CA PHE A 27 -0.44 2.50 -5.35
C PHE A 27 -1.72 3.02 -4.68
N LEU A 28 -1.58 4.03 -3.82
CA LEU A 28 -2.72 4.77 -3.28
C LEU A 28 -3.09 5.87 -4.27
N ASP A 29 -4.04 5.53 -5.12
CA ASP A 29 -4.50 6.39 -6.20
C ASP A 29 -5.52 7.44 -5.73
N SER A 30 -5.55 8.56 -6.44
CA SER A 30 -6.59 9.59 -6.33
C SER A 30 -7.61 9.57 -7.47
N TYR A 31 -7.47 8.67 -8.46
CA TYR A 31 -8.23 8.47 -9.71
C TYR A 31 -7.22 8.50 -10.91
N ALA A 32 -7.41 7.63 -11.90
CA ALA A 32 -6.40 7.28 -12.91
C ALA A 32 -6.85 7.50 -14.37
N ASP A 33 -6.98 8.75 -14.80
CA ASP A 33 -6.85 9.10 -16.22
C ASP A 33 -5.40 9.52 -16.58
N SER A 34 -5.02 9.42 -17.86
CA SER A 34 -3.63 9.65 -18.30
C SER A 34 -3.12 11.08 -18.08
N ASP A 35 -4.03 12.06 -18.05
CA ASP A 35 -3.79 13.47 -17.72
C ASP A 35 -3.82 13.74 -16.20
N GLU A 36 -4.19 12.74 -15.42
CA GLU A 36 -4.20 12.76 -13.95
C GLU A 36 -2.96 12.08 -13.36
N SER A 37 -1.95 11.78 -14.20
CA SER A 37 -0.68 11.24 -13.74
C SER A 37 -0.03 12.18 -12.71
N GLY A 38 0.00 11.74 -11.44
CA GLY A 38 0.57 12.49 -10.34
C GLY A 38 2.05 12.19 -10.11
N GLU A 39 2.80 13.17 -9.60
CA GLU A 39 4.18 12.93 -9.13
C GLU A 39 4.17 12.03 -7.89
N ILE A 40 5.04 11.00 -7.86
CA ILE A 40 5.28 10.23 -6.62
C ILE A 40 5.81 11.18 -5.55
N ARG A 41 5.15 11.18 -4.39
CA ARG A 41 5.54 11.99 -3.22
C ARG A 41 6.08 11.15 -2.09
N GLU A 42 5.51 9.97 -1.88
CA GLU A 42 5.86 9.09 -0.79
C GLU A 42 6.00 7.64 -1.27
N VAL A 43 7.02 6.96 -0.74
CA VAL A 43 7.17 5.51 -0.82
C VAL A 43 7.31 5.03 0.61
N PHE A 44 6.37 4.20 1.05
CA PHE A 44 6.35 3.59 2.37
C PHE A 44 6.63 2.11 2.23
N ILE A 45 7.65 1.61 2.94
CA ILE A 45 8.00 0.20 2.98
C ILE A 45 7.54 -0.33 4.33
N SER A 46 6.62 -1.28 4.32
CA SER A 46 6.06 -1.81 5.56
C SER A 46 7.09 -2.69 6.28
N SER A 47 7.36 -2.39 7.55
CA SER A 47 8.21 -3.23 8.40
C SER A 47 7.50 -4.53 8.81
N GLU A 48 6.18 -4.50 8.92
CA GLU A 48 5.35 -5.63 9.33
C GLU A 48 4.45 -6.11 8.17
N PRO A 49 4.11 -7.40 8.10
CA PRO A 49 3.14 -7.87 7.12
C PRO A 49 1.77 -7.23 7.33
N TRP A 50 1.11 -6.93 6.22
CA TRP A 50 -0.29 -6.54 6.17
C TRP A 50 -1.15 -7.78 5.96
N THR A 51 -2.41 -7.71 6.37
CA THR A 51 -3.43 -8.67 5.98
C THR A 51 -3.99 -8.23 4.63
N HIS A 52 -3.99 -9.17 3.69
CA HIS A 52 -4.73 -9.07 2.44
C HIS A 52 -5.91 -10.02 2.53
N GLU A 53 -7.08 -9.43 2.46
CA GLU A 53 -8.36 -10.11 2.58
C GLU A 53 -9.05 -10.05 1.24
N THR A 54 -9.51 -11.20 0.76
CA THR A 54 -10.34 -11.28 -0.44
C THR A 54 -11.64 -11.97 -0.09
N ASP A 55 -12.76 -11.33 -0.41
CA ASP A 55 -14.09 -11.89 -0.24
C ASP A 55 -14.90 -11.83 -1.54
N CYS A 56 -15.93 -12.66 -1.63
CA CYS A 56 -16.88 -12.68 -2.73
C CYS A 56 -18.30 -12.38 -2.22
N SER A 57 -18.52 -11.16 -1.74
CA SER A 57 -19.85 -10.71 -1.31
C SER A 57 -20.77 -10.39 -2.50
N LEU A 58 -21.97 -10.98 -2.53
CA LEU A 58 -22.99 -10.74 -3.57
C LEU A 58 -22.50 -10.95 -5.02
N GLY A 59 -21.51 -11.83 -5.23
CA GLY A 59 -20.91 -12.09 -6.54
C GLY A 59 -19.94 -11.02 -7.02
N ILE A 60 -19.61 -10.04 -6.16
CA ILE A 60 -18.58 -9.03 -6.39
C ILE A 60 -17.35 -9.44 -5.58
N ARG A 61 -16.18 -9.44 -6.22
CA ARG A 61 -14.92 -9.67 -5.53
C ARG A 61 -14.46 -8.38 -4.86
N HIS A 62 -14.29 -8.43 -3.55
CA HIS A 62 -13.72 -7.37 -2.75
C HIS A 62 -12.30 -7.77 -2.35
N GLU A 63 -11.39 -6.79 -2.32
CA GLU A 63 -10.03 -6.97 -1.86
C GLU A 63 -9.63 -5.81 -0.97
N ASP A 64 -9.26 -6.10 0.26
CA ASP A 64 -8.84 -5.12 1.24
C ASP A 64 -7.44 -5.44 1.75
N ARG A 65 -6.67 -4.39 2.02
CA ARG A 65 -5.34 -4.48 2.63
C ARG A 65 -5.31 -3.60 3.86
N TYR A 66 -4.97 -4.20 5.00
CA TYR A 66 -4.83 -3.47 6.25
C TYR A 66 -3.69 -4.01 7.12
N PRO A 67 -3.06 -3.15 7.93
CA PRO A 67 -1.96 -3.55 8.78
C PRO A 67 -2.44 -4.33 10.00
N GLY A 68 -1.58 -5.20 10.52
CA GLY A 68 -1.88 -6.03 11.69
C GLY A 68 -2.71 -7.26 11.33
N HIS A 69 -3.01 -8.09 12.33
CA HIS A 69 -3.66 -9.39 12.15
C HIS A 69 -5.05 -9.28 11.52
N PRO A 70 -5.52 -10.36 10.85
CA PRO A 70 -6.87 -10.41 10.35
C PRO A 70 -7.89 -10.11 11.43
N ARG A 71 -8.97 -9.45 11.04
CA ARG A 71 -10.09 -9.18 11.95
C ARG A 71 -10.77 -10.51 12.22
N ALA A 72 -10.97 -10.84 13.50
CA ALA A 72 -11.82 -11.97 13.85
C ALA A 72 -13.27 -11.57 13.58
N ASP A 73 -13.75 -11.78 12.35
CA ASP A 73 -15.17 -11.68 12.02
C ASP A 73 -15.77 -13.10 11.96
N ASP A 74 -16.77 -13.34 12.81
CA ASP A 74 -17.38 -14.66 13.04
C ASP A 74 -18.39 -15.07 11.95
N ASP A 75 -18.74 -14.19 11.00
CA ASP A 75 -19.95 -14.36 10.16
C ASP A 75 -19.70 -14.44 8.63
N CYS A 76 -18.45 -14.32 8.14
CA CYS A 76 -18.17 -14.39 6.70
C CYS A 76 -17.41 -15.67 6.33
N HIS A 77 -18.09 -16.62 5.67
CA HIS A 77 -17.53 -17.94 5.39
C HIS A 77 -16.66 -18.02 4.12
N ASP A 78 -16.66 -16.96 3.29
CA ASP A 78 -15.96 -16.93 1.99
C ASP A 78 -14.81 -15.90 1.96
N VAL A 79 -14.16 -15.71 3.11
CA VAL A 79 -12.99 -14.82 3.23
C VAL A 79 -11.71 -15.64 3.13
N ALA A 80 -10.83 -15.26 2.20
CA ALA A 80 -9.46 -15.76 2.15
C ALA A 80 -8.49 -14.69 2.62
N GLU A 81 -7.63 -15.06 3.56
CA GLU A 81 -6.68 -14.15 4.20
C GLU A 81 -5.24 -14.58 3.92
N THR A 82 -4.40 -13.61 3.58
CA THR A 82 -2.96 -13.81 3.43
C THR A 82 -2.18 -12.71 4.14
N ARG A 83 -0.95 -13.02 4.55
CA ARG A 83 -0.03 -12.06 5.17
C ARG A 83 1.02 -11.69 4.14
N GLU A 84 1.12 -10.42 3.79
CA GLU A 84 2.04 -9.93 2.75
C GLU A 84 2.80 -8.68 3.18
N HIS A 85 4.07 -8.59 2.82
CA HIS A 85 4.83 -7.34 2.93
C HIS A 85 4.44 -6.41 1.79
N LEU A 86 4.27 -5.12 2.10
CA LEU A 86 3.82 -4.13 1.14
C LEU A 86 4.85 -3.01 0.96
N VAL A 87 4.94 -2.54 -0.28
CA VAL A 87 5.48 -1.22 -0.60
C VAL A 87 4.35 -0.36 -1.13
N VAL A 88 4.01 0.70 -0.40
CA VAL A 88 2.97 1.65 -0.77
C VAL A 88 3.59 2.86 -1.44
N ILE A 89 3.13 3.18 -2.63
CA ILE A 89 3.51 4.38 -3.40
C ILE A 89 2.32 5.33 -3.42
N SER A 90 2.54 6.62 -3.18
CA SER A 90 1.47 7.62 -3.22
C SER A 90 1.90 8.91 -3.94
N ASN A 91 0.95 9.54 -4.62
CA ASN A 91 1.08 10.88 -5.20
C ASN A 91 0.74 12.02 -4.21
N GLY A 92 0.37 11.66 -2.97
CA GLY A 92 -0.06 12.56 -1.91
C GLY A 92 0.66 12.28 -0.59
N SER A 93 0.37 13.08 0.42
CA SER A 93 0.80 12.75 1.79
C SER A 93 -0.11 11.69 2.36
N THR A 94 0.49 10.68 2.98
CA THR A 94 -0.22 9.59 3.63
C THR A 94 -0.15 9.74 5.14
N ASN A 95 -1.15 9.22 5.85
CA ASN A 95 -1.10 9.05 7.30
C ASN A 95 -0.51 7.68 7.69
N LEU A 96 0.18 6.99 6.77
CA LEU A 96 0.76 5.65 6.94
C LEU A 96 2.01 5.64 7.84
N ILE A 97 2.19 6.64 8.71
CA ILE A 97 3.27 6.66 9.69
C ILE A 97 2.94 5.62 10.77
N TYR A 98 3.21 4.35 10.47
CA TYR A 98 3.31 3.30 11.47
C TYR A 98 4.63 3.51 12.21
N ASN A 99 4.55 3.68 13.54
CA ASN A 99 5.69 3.84 14.42
C ASN A 99 6.64 2.63 14.30
N GLY A 100 7.63 2.72 13.42
CA GLY A 100 8.85 1.92 13.51
C GLY A 100 9.62 2.38 14.73
N VAL A 101 9.67 1.54 15.76
CA VAL A 101 10.51 1.74 16.95
C VAL A 101 11.97 1.85 16.53
N VAL A 102 12.66 2.82 17.15
CA VAL A 102 14.10 3.13 17.07
C VAL A 102 14.98 1.91 17.33
#